data_AF-A0A2H6MYR6-F1
#
_entry.id   AF-A0A2H6MYR6-F1
#
_cell.length_a   1.000
_cell.length_b   1.000
_cell.length_c   1.000
_cell.angle_alpha   90.00
_cell.angle_beta   90.00
_cell.angle_gamma   90.00
#
_symmetry.space_group_name_H-M   'P 1'
#
loop_
_entity.id
_entity.type
_entity.pdbx_description
1 polymer ?
#
loop_
_entity_poly.entity_id
_entity_poly.type
_entity_poly.pdbx_seq_one_letter_code
_entity_poly.pdbx_strand_id
1 'polypeptide(L)'
;CLGEVLHKVDIEETLCLEGTLSKHRIYTIRFSFLSYECYQEEKCVKPRDILHFMEKRFFKMLLETIKRKSLKLASYNTVSTRKAIQKDLEAEEEIGASHEDQDDNEAETEEDRFPDSGMTEGDADATDTKRKENQEDEIDYESEDDHEMDDDDDIPDQEMAATDEKNLEALETQDELYSPSSNQRACSKRKGWNEMAQQRINAVLEGHDAVEKYTYDIDNELWCEVSLKLSLTKEYFDLASLVTSLANCAVIQETKGISRCLLNETNNKNGEVVLTLQTEGINLPELFHYSDIFDMNKLYCNDIHAMAKTYGIEAALKILEREIKDVFAAYGIVVDPRHLSLVSDYMCFEGVYKPLNRYGMQSNSSPLQQMTFETSYKFLKEATMLGSHDELLSPSACLVVGKVVKGGTGLFDLKQPLK
;
A
#
# COMPACT_ATOMS: atom_id res chain seq x y z
N CYS A 1 17.97 2.44 5.19
CA CYS A 1 17.68 3.85 5.58
C CYS A 1 18.90 4.50 6.24
N LEU A 2 18.92 5.84 6.37
CA LEU A 2 20.01 6.57 7.03
C LEU A 2 20.19 6.16 8.49
N GLY A 3 19.10 5.85 9.19
CA GLY A 3 19.16 5.35 10.57
C GLY A 3 20.01 4.09 10.75
N GLU A 4 20.18 3.26 9.72
CA GLU A 4 20.97 2.02 9.80
C GLU A 4 22.49 2.27 9.78
N VAL A 5 22.93 3.40 9.23
CA VAL A 5 24.36 3.77 9.12
C VAL A 5 24.79 4.84 10.13
N LEU A 6 23.85 5.33 10.93
CA LEU A 6 24.05 6.42 11.87
C LEU A 6 24.35 5.87 13.27
N HIS A 7 25.50 6.22 13.82
CA HIS A 7 25.89 5.78 15.17
C HIS A 7 25.35 6.71 16.25
N LYS A 8 25.47 8.03 16.06
CA LYS A 8 25.07 9.03 17.05
C LYS A 8 24.71 10.36 16.38
N VAL A 9 23.74 11.06 16.94
CA VAL A 9 23.46 12.47 16.62
C VAL A 9 23.65 13.30 17.88
N ASP A 10 24.54 14.27 17.83
CA ASP A 10 24.71 15.29 18.85
C ASP A 10 24.04 16.57 18.39
N ILE A 11 23.13 17.12 19.20
CA ILE A 11 22.43 18.38 18.91
C ILE A 11 22.78 19.37 20.02
N GLU A 12 23.46 20.43 19.64
CA GLU A 12 23.76 21.56 20.53
C GLU A 12 22.90 22.76 20.12
N GLU A 13 22.08 23.24 21.05
CA GLU A 13 21.26 24.43 20.85
C GLU A 13 21.93 25.64 21.50
N THR A 14 22.14 26.69 20.71
CA THR A 14 22.65 27.97 21.20
C THR A 14 21.70 29.09 20.83
N LEU A 15 21.40 29.95 21.80
CA LEU A 15 20.54 31.11 21.62
C LEU A 15 21.41 32.34 21.37
N CYS A 16 21.39 32.87 20.15
CA CYS A 16 22.11 34.09 19.81
C CYS A 16 21.15 35.29 19.90
N LEU A 17 21.42 36.16 20.87
CA LEU A 17 20.71 37.41 21.08
C LEU A 17 21.58 38.58 20.59
N GLU A 18 21.57 38.84 19.29
CA GLU A 18 22.20 40.05 18.74
C GLU A 18 21.15 41.17 18.62
N GLY A 19 21.21 42.12 19.57
CA GLY A 19 20.40 43.33 19.56
C GLY A 19 18.88 43.14 19.73
N THR A 20 18.13 44.25 19.68
CA THR A 20 16.68 44.31 19.93
C THR A 20 15.80 43.69 18.83
N LEU A 21 16.36 43.35 17.66
CA LEU A 21 15.57 43.04 16.44
C LEU A 21 15.85 41.67 15.80
N SER A 22 16.95 40.98 16.12
CA SER A 22 17.32 39.72 15.45
C SER A 22 17.69 38.62 16.44
N LYS A 23 16.69 38.09 17.14
CA LYS A 23 16.88 36.92 17.98
C LYS A 23 16.85 35.67 17.08
N HIS A 24 17.89 34.84 17.13
CA HIS A 24 17.97 33.59 16.36
C HIS A 24 18.38 32.41 17.25
N ARG A 25 17.90 31.20 16.93
CA ARG A 25 18.42 29.96 17.51
C ARG A 25 19.32 29.28 16.48
N ILE A 26 20.53 28.94 16.92
CA ILE A 26 21.48 28.18 16.12
C ILE A 26 21.50 26.77 16.69
N TYR A 27 21.11 25.82 15.85
CA TYR A 27 21.21 24.40 16.15
C TYR A 27 22.43 23.84 15.43
N THR A 28 23.43 23.40 16.20
CA THR A 28 24.59 22.68 15.66
C THR A 28 24.31 21.20 15.80
N ILE A 29 24.16 20.51 14.68
CA ILE A 29 23.83 19.09 14.61
C ILE A 29 25.04 18.35 14.05
N ARG A 30 25.62 17.46 14.84
CA ARG A 30 26.72 16.59 14.43
C ARG A 30 26.23 15.16 14.28
N PHE A 31 26.28 14.67 13.05
CA PHE A 31 26.01 13.28 12.69
C PHE A 31 27.32 12.50 12.72
N SER A 32 27.35 11.42 13.50
CA SER A 32 28.46 10.46 13.54
C SER A 32 27.99 9.16 12.89
N PHE A 33 28.68 8.72 11.85
CA PHE A 33 28.39 7.49 11.11
C PHE A 33 29.17 6.31 11.68
N LEU A 34 28.70 5.10 11.39
CA LEU A 34 29.42 3.86 11.69
C LEU A 34 30.69 3.77 10.83
N SER A 35 31.67 2.99 11.28
CA SER A 35 32.84 2.66 10.46
C SER A 35 32.43 1.86 9.23
N TYR A 36 33.10 2.09 8.09
CA TYR A 36 32.82 1.38 6.84
C TYR A 36 32.87 -0.14 6.99
N GLU A 37 33.77 -0.64 7.83
CA GLU A 37 33.93 -2.08 8.12
C GLU A 37 32.65 -2.71 8.70
N CYS A 38 31.81 -1.94 9.40
CA CYS A 38 30.63 -2.47 10.06
C CYS A 38 29.46 -2.74 9.11
N TYR A 39 29.42 -2.07 7.95
CA TYR A 39 28.28 -2.15 7.02
C TYR A 39 28.68 -2.48 5.58
N GLN A 40 29.97 -2.62 5.28
CA GLN A 40 30.47 -2.93 3.93
C GLN A 40 29.90 -4.26 3.39
N GLU A 41 29.67 -5.25 4.24
CA GLU A 41 29.15 -6.56 3.83
C GLU A 41 27.63 -6.56 3.62
N GLU A 42 26.90 -5.79 4.42
CA GLU A 42 25.43 -5.76 4.39
C GLU A 42 24.85 -4.70 3.44
N LYS A 43 25.58 -3.60 3.23
CA LYS A 43 25.08 -2.41 2.53
C LYS A 43 26.06 -2.01 1.43
N CYS A 44 25.56 -1.94 0.20
CA CYS A 44 26.35 -1.55 -0.98
C CYS A 44 26.61 -0.03 -1.07
N VAL A 45 26.79 0.66 0.05
CA VAL A 45 26.93 2.12 0.12
C VAL A 45 28.34 2.48 0.59
N LYS A 46 28.99 3.48 -0.03
CA LYS A 46 30.29 4.00 0.45
C LYS A 46 30.09 5.22 1.36
N PRO A 47 31.02 5.52 2.29
CA PRO A 47 30.94 6.71 3.14
C PRO A 47 30.72 8.01 2.34
N ARG A 48 31.39 8.14 1.19
CA ARG A 48 31.21 9.25 0.25
C ARG A 48 29.78 9.42 -0.25
N ASP A 49 29.08 8.32 -0.51
CA ASP A 49 27.70 8.33 -1.02
C ASP A 49 26.73 8.78 0.08
N ILE A 50 27.00 8.40 1.33
CA ILE A 50 26.25 8.85 2.52
C ILE A 50 26.40 10.38 2.66
N LEU A 51 27.63 10.89 2.59
CA LEU A 51 27.85 12.35 2.66
C LEU A 51 27.16 13.08 1.50
N HIS A 52 27.23 12.53 0.27
CA HIS A 52 26.55 13.11 -0.87
C HIS A 52 25.03 13.17 -0.68
N PHE A 53 24.45 12.11 -0.14
CA PHE A 53 23.04 12.04 0.22
C PHE A 53 22.66 13.07 1.29
N MET A 54 23.50 13.23 2.32
CA MET A 54 23.30 14.20 3.38
C MET A 54 23.24 15.63 2.83
N GLU A 55 24.23 15.98 2.00
CA GLU A 55 24.39 17.30 1.40
C GLU A 55 23.22 17.68 0.47
N LYS A 56 22.82 16.77 -0.43
CA LYS A 56 21.83 17.07 -1.47
C LYS A 56 20.37 16.86 -1.03
N ARG A 57 20.09 15.79 -0.30
CA ARG A 57 18.71 15.34 -0.07
C ARG A 57 18.28 15.46 1.39
N PHE A 58 19.11 15.01 2.33
CA PHE A 58 18.73 14.98 3.74
C PHE A 58 18.51 16.38 4.33
N PHE A 59 19.43 17.33 4.12
CA PHE A 59 19.27 18.69 4.65
C PHE A 59 18.05 19.41 4.07
N LYS A 60 17.75 19.19 2.78
CA LYS A 60 16.52 19.70 2.17
C LYS A 60 15.28 19.15 2.88
N MET A 61 15.21 17.82 3.02
CA MET A 61 14.11 17.15 3.71
C MET A 61 13.96 17.64 5.14
N LEU A 62 15.08 17.77 5.88
CA LEU A 62 15.11 18.24 7.27
C LEU A 62 14.50 19.63 7.38
N LEU A 63 14.94 20.58 6.55
CA LEU A 63 14.43 21.94 6.54
C LEU A 63 12.95 22.01 6.16
N GLU A 64 12.50 21.22 5.20
CA GLU A 64 11.07 21.12 4.85
C GLU A 64 10.23 20.57 6.00
N THR A 65 10.68 19.52 6.69
CA THR A 65 10.00 19.01 7.89
C THR A 65 9.96 20.02 9.03
N ILE A 66 11.03 20.78 9.25
CA ILE A 66 11.08 21.83 10.27
C ILE A 66 10.08 22.94 9.92
N LYS A 67 10.06 23.42 8.66
CA LYS A 67 9.08 24.42 8.20
C LYS A 67 7.64 23.91 8.34
N ARG A 68 7.38 22.65 7.97
CA ARG A 68 6.05 22.04 8.09
C ARG A 68 5.60 21.91 9.55
N LYS A 69 6.49 21.46 10.46
CA LYS A 69 6.17 21.41 11.90
C LYS A 69 5.98 22.80 12.50
N SER A 70 6.80 23.79 12.12
CA SER A 70 6.64 25.17 12.63
C SER A 70 5.32 25.79 12.18
N LEU A 71 4.88 25.53 10.95
CA LEU A 71 3.57 25.98 10.44
C LEU A 71 2.42 25.27 11.17
N LYS A 72 2.51 23.96 11.39
CA LYS A 72 1.51 23.21 12.18
C LYS A 72 1.40 23.74 13.61
N LEU A 73 2.51 23.95 14.31
CA LEU A 73 2.53 24.50 15.66
C LEU A 73 2.01 25.95 15.72
N ALA A 74 2.31 26.76 14.71
CA ALA A 74 1.72 28.10 14.58
C ALA A 74 0.18 28.04 14.41
N SER A 75 -0.35 27.01 13.74
CA SER A 75 -1.80 26.83 13.56
C SER A 75 -2.52 26.35 14.83
N TYR A 76 -1.90 25.48 15.65
CA TYR A 76 -2.49 25.02 16.92
C TYR A 76 -2.73 26.17 17.91
N ASN A 77 -1.87 27.20 17.87
CA ASN A 77 -2.06 28.42 18.67
C ASN A 77 -3.31 29.23 18.30
N THR A 78 -3.96 28.93 17.17
CA THR A 78 -5.23 29.55 16.75
C THR A 78 -6.45 28.67 17.02
N VAL A 79 -6.30 27.59 17.79
CA VAL A 79 -7.46 26.88 18.35
C VAL A 79 -8.09 27.80 19.40
N SER A 80 -9.01 28.62 18.90
CA SER A 80 -10.08 29.25 19.65
C SER A 80 -10.65 28.21 20.61
N THR A 81 -10.75 28.58 21.89
CA THR A 81 -11.54 27.86 22.90
C THR A 81 -13.01 27.84 22.44
N ARG A 82 -13.34 27.00 21.46
CA ARG A 82 -14.72 26.61 21.24
C ARG A 82 -15.11 25.82 22.47
N LYS A 83 -16.19 26.24 23.12
CA LYS A 83 -16.86 25.45 24.16
C LYS A 83 -17.00 24.02 23.63
N ALA A 84 -16.59 23.05 24.44
CA ALA A 84 -16.83 21.63 24.19
C ALA A 84 -18.26 21.45 23.70
N ILE A 85 -18.41 20.79 22.56
CA ILE A 85 -19.72 20.42 22.02
C ILE A 85 -20.04 19.06 22.66
N GLN A 86 -21.32 18.82 22.92
CA GLN A 86 -21.83 17.67 23.68
C GLN A 86 -21.33 16.30 23.20
N LYS A 87 -20.97 16.17 21.92
CA LYS A 87 -20.33 14.98 21.33
C LYS A 87 -18.97 14.61 21.94
N ASP A 88 -18.24 15.56 22.51
CA ASP A 88 -16.92 15.30 23.13
C ASP A 88 -17.06 14.78 24.56
N LEU A 89 -18.24 14.92 25.20
CA LEU A 89 -18.54 14.38 26.53
C LEU A 89 -19.10 12.95 26.47
N GLU A 90 -19.76 12.59 25.36
CA GLU A 90 -20.36 11.27 25.16
C GLU A 90 -19.32 10.18 24.80
N ALA A 91 -18.10 10.56 24.41
CA ALA A 91 -17.02 9.62 24.08
C ALA A 91 -16.24 9.10 25.31
N GLU A 92 -16.52 9.61 26.52
CA GLU A 92 -15.86 9.17 27.77
C GLU A 92 -16.77 8.28 28.66
N GLU A 93 -18.03 8.02 28.28
CA GLU A 93 -18.97 7.20 29.09
C GLU A 93 -19.14 5.74 28.61
N GLU A 94 -18.35 5.26 27.65
CA GLU A 94 -18.31 3.83 27.28
C GLU A 94 -17.18 3.05 27.99
N ILE A 95 -16.99 3.27 29.29
CA ILE A 95 -16.29 2.31 30.16
C ILE A 95 -16.97 2.28 31.53
N GLY A 96 -18.01 1.45 31.70
CA GLY A 96 -18.42 0.97 33.04
C GLY A 96 -19.92 0.84 33.33
N ALA A 97 -20.46 -0.36 33.07
CA ALA A 97 -21.44 -1.10 33.87
C ALA A 97 -22.68 -0.38 34.51
N SER A 98 -23.84 -0.83 34.01
CA SER A 98 -25.01 -1.37 34.74
C SER A 98 -26.06 -0.46 35.40
N HIS A 99 -27.31 -0.95 35.22
CA HIS A 99 -28.56 -0.80 35.98
C HIS A 99 -29.59 0.26 35.55
N GLU A 100 -30.70 -0.29 35.03
CA GLU A 100 -32.11 -0.06 35.42
C GLU A 100 -32.57 1.38 35.68
N ASP A 101 -33.47 1.92 34.86
CA ASP A 101 -34.92 1.77 35.06
C ASP A 101 -35.75 2.51 33.98
N GLN A 102 -36.99 2.03 33.85
CA GLN A 102 -38.20 2.54 33.16
C GLN A 102 -38.33 4.09 33.15
N ASP A 103 -38.98 4.78 32.20
CA ASP A 103 -40.37 4.62 31.77
C ASP A 103 -40.73 5.62 30.64
N ASP A 104 -41.77 5.25 29.88
CA ASP A 104 -42.78 6.09 29.22
C ASP A 104 -42.43 7.18 28.18
N ASN A 105 -42.73 6.85 26.91
CA ASN A 105 -43.83 7.52 26.21
C ASN A 105 -44.33 6.71 25.01
N GLU A 106 -45.59 6.28 25.11
CA GLU A 106 -46.43 5.74 24.06
C GLU A 106 -46.74 6.78 22.97
N ALA A 107 -46.76 6.34 21.71
CA ALA A 107 -47.72 6.83 20.72
C ALA A 107 -47.97 5.73 19.69
N GLU A 108 -49.18 5.19 19.76
CA GLU A 108 -49.78 4.10 19.02
C GLU A 108 -49.84 4.32 17.50
N THR A 109 -49.78 3.24 16.73
CA THR A 109 -50.87 2.95 15.79
C THR A 109 -50.97 1.46 15.51
N GLU A 110 -52.07 0.91 16.02
CA GLU A 110 -52.81 -0.32 15.66
C GLU A 110 -52.98 -0.51 14.14
N GLU A 111 -53.29 -1.65 13.54
CA GLU A 111 -53.90 -2.95 13.89
C GLU A 111 -53.54 -3.84 12.65
N ASP A 112 -53.45 -5.17 12.67
CA ASP A 112 -54.63 -6.02 12.72
C ASP A 112 -54.17 -7.50 12.81
N ARG A 113 -54.64 -8.20 13.85
CA ARG A 113 -54.51 -9.65 13.99
C ARG A 113 -55.89 -10.18 14.32
N PHE A 114 -56.40 -11.08 13.48
CA PHE A 114 -57.45 -12.01 13.89
C PHE A 114 -56.88 -13.41 14.20
N PRO A 115 -57.52 -14.14 15.14
CA PRO A 115 -56.87 -15.17 15.94
C PRO A 115 -57.28 -16.58 15.50
N ASP A 116 -56.46 -17.57 15.82
CA ASP A 116 -57.02 -18.85 16.27
C ASP A 116 -56.27 -19.37 17.50
N SER A 117 -57.10 -19.69 18.47
CA SER A 117 -56.79 -20.08 19.83
C SER A 117 -56.56 -21.58 19.91
N GLY A 118 -55.51 -21.97 20.63
CA GLY A 118 -55.33 -23.36 21.03
C GLY A 118 -54.11 -23.51 21.93
N MET A 119 -54.28 -23.20 23.21
CA MET A 119 -53.31 -23.56 24.24
C MET A 119 -53.13 -25.08 24.27
N THR A 120 -51.92 -25.54 24.03
CA THR A 120 -51.38 -26.76 24.63
C THR A 120 -49.97 -26.45 25.09
N GLU A 121 -49.82 -26.30 26.40
CA GLU A 121 -48.55 -26.46 27.10
C GLU A 121 -47.96 -27.84 26.73
N GLY A 122 -46.79 -27.84 26.12
CA GLY A 122 -46.10 -29.06 25.74
C GLY A 122 -44.78 -28.74 25.07
N ASP A 123 -43.74 -28.64 25.88
CA ASP A 123 -42.33 -28.91 25.54
C ASP A 123 -41.91 -28.49 24.13
N ALA A 124 -41.57 -27.21 23.96
CA ALA A 124 -40.89 -26.72 22.75
C ALA A 124 -39.49 -27.32 22.71
N ASP A 125 -39.42 -28.52 22.14
CA ASP A 125 -38.23 -29.30 21.88
C ASP A 125 -37.18 -28.45 21.14
N ALA A 126 -35.93 -28.51 21.59
CA ALA A 126 -34.78 -27.85 20.96
C ALA A 126 -34.60 -28.21 19.46
N THR A 127 -35.36 -29.20 18.98
CA THR A 127 -35.48 -29.61 17.58
C THR A 127 -36.25 -28.63 16.71
N ASP A 128 -37.24 -27.87 17.23
CA ASP A 128 -37.99 -26.88 16.44
C ASP A 128 -37.21 -25.57 16.27
N THR A 129 -36.44 -25.17 17.28
CA THR A 129 -35.49 -24.03 17.17
C THR A 129 -34.38 -24.35 16.18
N LYS A 130 -33.76 -25.54 16.25
CA LYS A 130 -32.78 -25.99 15.25
C LYS A 130 -33.35 -26.19 13.85
N ARG A 131 -34.65 -26.49 13.71
CA ARG A 131 -35.30 -26.57 12.40
C ARG A 131 -35.55 -25.20 11.79
N LYS A 132 -35.85 -24.19 12.60
CA LYS A 132 -35.91 -22.80 12.16
C LYS A 132 -34.53 -22.26 11.82
N GLU A 133 -33.54 -22.51 12.68
CA GLU A 133 -32.13 -22.14 12.45
C GLU A 133 -31.62 -22.80 11.16
N ASN A 134 -31.83 -24.12 10.97
CA ASN A 134 -31.51 -24.79 9.71
C ASN A 134 -32.32 -24.27 8.49
N GLN A 135 -33.53 -23.72 8.68
CA GLN A 135 -34.33 -23.14 7.58
C GLN A 135 -33.90 -21.71 7.24
N GLU A 136 -33.36 -20.98 8.22
CA GLU A 136 -32.81 -19.64 8.06
C GLU A 136 -31.37 -19.73 7.48
N ASP A 137 -30.57 -20.71 7.91
CA ASP A 137 -29.25 -21.06 7.37
C ASP A 137 -29.30 -21.59 5.93
N GLU A 138 -30.46 -22.06 5.45
CA GLU A 138 -30.64 -22.54 4.07
C GLU A 138 -30.80 -21.40 3.04
N ILE A 139 -30.96 -20.14 3.47
CA ILE A 139 -31.33 -19.02 2.58
C ILE A 139 -30.22 -17.99 2.37
N ASP A 140 -29.23 -17.87 3.24
CA ASP A 140 -28.11 -16.93 3.05
C ASP A 140 -26.77 -17.64 3.12
N TYR A 141 -25.92 -17.42 2.12
CA TYR A 141 -24.48 -17.53 2.36
C TYR A 141 -24.19 -16.52 3.46
N GLU A 142 -23.63 -16.97 4.59
CA GLU A 142 -23.28 -16.13 5.74
C GLU A 142 -22.83 -14.75 5.25
N SER A 143 -23.59 -13.71 5.58
CA SER A 143 -23.23 -12.32 5.26
C SER A 143 -21.83 -12.09 5.84
N GLU A 144 -20.84 -11.90 4.96
CA GLU A 144 -19.46 -11.68 5.36
C GLU A 144 -19.42 -10.47 6.32
N ASP A 145 -18.74 -10.62 7.47
CA ASP A 145 -18.46 -9.53 8.41
C ASP A 145 -17.91 -8.32 7.62
N ASP A 146 -18.62 -7.20 7.66
CA ASP A 146 -18.38 -5.93 6.94
C ASP A 146 -17.05 -5.25 7.35
N HIS A 147 -15.91 -5.87 7.05
CA HIS A 147 -14.58 -5.27 7.20
C HIS A 147 -13.79 -5.21 5.89
N GLU A 148 -14.26 -5.82 4.80
CA GLU A 148 -13.61 -5.74 3.48
C GLU A 148 -14.44 -4.99 2.41
N MET A 149 -15.67 -4.54 2.72
CA MET A 149 -16.60 -3.93 1.75
C MET A 149 -16.60 -2.39 1.71
N ASP A 150 -15.83 -1.71 2.55
CA ASP A 150 -15.82 -0.23 2.62
C ASP A 150 -14.89 0.45 1.58
N ASP A 151 -13.99 -0.29 0.91
CA ASP A 151 -13.03 0.29 -0.04
C ASP A 151 -13.50 0.30 -1.50
N ASP A 152 -14.61 -0.38 -1.83
CA ASP A 152 -15.05 -0.55 -3.22
C ASP A 152 -16.00 0.57 -3.71
N ASP A 153 -16.53 1.44 -2.84
CA ASP A 153 -17.54 2.45 -3.22
C ASP A 153 -17.00 3.81 -3.74
N ASP A 154 -15.66 4.03 -3.74
CA ASP A 154 -15.07 5.35 -4.07
C ASP A 154 -14.09 5.33 -5.27
N ILE A 155 -14.54 4.84 -6.43
CA ILE A 155 -13.91 5.20 -7.73
C ILE A 155 -14.92 5.97 -8.58
N PRO A 156 -14.92 7.32 -8.55
CA PRO A 156 -15.72 8.09 -9.49
C PRO A 156 -15.13 8.06 -10.89
N ASP A 157 -15.95 7.67 -11.86
CA ASP A 157 -15.75 7.86 -13.29
C ASP A 157 -15.42 9.33 -13.58
N GLN A 158 -14.18 9.61 -14.01
CA GLN A 158 -13.84 10.88 -14.65
C GLN A 158 -13.15 10.64 -15.99
N GLU A 159 -13.92 10.93 -17.04
CA GLU A 159 -13.46 11.08 -18.42
C GLU A 159 -12.21 11.95 -18.50
N MET A 160 -11.27 11.51 -19.34
CA MET A 160 -10.05 12.24 -19.68
C MET A 160 -10.37 13.60 -20.33
N ALA A 161 -10.09 14.68 -19.62
CA ALA A 161 -9.92 16.00 -20.21
C ALA A 161 -8.44 16.38 -20.17
N ALA A 162 -7.83 16.39 -21.35
CA ALA A 162 -6.48 16.89 -21.57
C ALA A 162 -6.42 18.41 -21.31
N THR A 163 -5.54 18.85 -20.42
CA THR A 163 -5.03 20.22 -20.40
C THR A 163 -3.53 20.21 -20.11
N ASP A 164 -2.82 20.88 -21.03
CA ASP A 164 -1.37 21.06 -21.11
C ASP A 164 -0.73 21.61 -19.83
N GLU A 165 0.31 20.92 -19.34
CA GLU A 165 1.36 21.56 -18.56
C GLU A 165 2.69 21.52 -19.32
N LYS A 166 3.25 22.72 -19.47
CA LYS A 166 4.44 23.01 -20.27
C LYS A 166 5.70 22.42 -19.63
N ASN A 167 6.46 21.75 -20.50
CA ASN A 167 7.85 21.36 -20.39
C ASN A 167 8.73 22.33 -19.58
N LEU A 168 9.36 21.81 -18.52
CA LEU A 168 10.69 22.26 -18.09
C LEU A 168 11.68 21.13 -18.41
N GLU A 169 12.66 21.50 -19.23
CA GLU A 169 13.61 20.65 -19.92
C GLU A 169 14.48 19.82 -18.97
N ALA A 170 14.60 18.53 -19.32
CA ALA A 170 15.56 17.61 -18.74
C ALA A 170 16.98 17.98 -19.20
N LEU A 171 17.88 18.21 -18.24
CA LEU A 171 19.32 18.20 -18.51
C LEU A 171 19.83 16.77 -18.30
N GLU A 172 20.01 16.06 -19.40
CA GLU A 172 20.82 14.84 -19.46
C GLU A 172 22.26 15.17 -19.06
N THR A 173 22.82 14.44 -18.09
CA THR A 173 24.27 14.38 -17.92
C THR A 173 24.70 12.92 -18.03
N GLN A 174 25.48 12.69 -19.09
CA GLN A 174 26.03 11.42 -19.52
C GLN A 174 26.99 10.87 -18.46
N ASP A 175 26.85 9.57 -18.23
CA ASP A 175 27.74 8.75 -17.41
C ASP A 175 29.01 8.46 -18.22
N GLU A 176 30.14 9.11 -17.88
CA GLU A 176 31.45 8.74 -18.42
C GLU A 176 32.23 7.91 -17.40
N LEU A 177 32.41 6.62 -17.74
CA LEU A 177 33.43 5.75 -17.16
C LEU A 177 34.82 6.40 -17.26
N TYR A 178 35.56 6.45 -16.15
CA TYR A 178 37.00 6.71 -16.17
C TYR A 178 37.79 5.73 -15.30
N SER A 179 38.66 4.97 -15.97
CA SER A 179 39.72 4.16 -15.35
C SER A 179 40.95 5.05 -15.04
N PRO A 180 41.66 4.89 -13.91
CA PRO A 180 42.89 5.63 -13.68
C PRO A 180 44.12 4.79 -14.03
N SER A 181 44.78 5.14 -15.13
CA SER A 181 46.15 4.68 -15.43
C SER A 181 47.19 5.54 -14.70
N SER A 182 47.89 4.88 -13.78
CA SER A 182 49.27 5.06 -13.31
C SER A 182 50.02 6.40 -13.44
N ASN A 183 50.58 6.77 -12.28
CA ASN A 183 51.95 7.26 -12.01
C ASN A 183 52.27 8.76 -11.88
N GLN A 184 52.90 9.04 -10.72
CA GLN A 184 53.78 10.15 -10.34
C GLN A 184 53.18 11.53 -10.02
N ARG A 185 53.04 11.80 -8.70
CA ARG A 185 53.70 12.92 -7.97
C ARG A 185 53.03 13.14 -6.62
N ALA A 186 53.60 12.55 -5.58
CA ALA A 186 53.23 12.76 -4.19
C ALA A 186 53.84 14.08 -3.67
N CYS A 187 53.24 15.23 -4.00
CA CYS A 187 53.38 16.47 -3.21
C CYS A 187 52.37 17.58 -3.61
N SER A 188 51.60 17.41 -4.68
CA SER A 188 50.58 18.38 -5.15
C SER A 188 49.13 18.01 -4.75
N LYS A 189 48.89 16.83 -4.15
CA LYS A 189 47.54 16.30 -3.88
C LYS A 189 46.76 17.00 -2.75
N ARG A 190 47.43 17.58 -1.74
CA ARG A 190 46.76 18.21 -0.57
C ARG A 190 46.06 19.54 -0.89
N LYS A 191 46.48 20.28 -1.91
CA LYS A 191 45.83 21.56 -2.27
C LYS A 191 44.49 21.34 -3.01
N GLY A 192 44.43 20.37 -3.93
CA GLY A 192 43.20 20.07 -4.68
C GLY A 192 42.07 19.47 -3.82
N TRP A 193 42.41 18.76 -2.74
CA TRP A 193 41.40 18.21 -1.81
C TRP A 193 40.69 19.33 -1.02
N ASN A 194 41.41 20.38 -0.65
CA ASN A 194 40.81 21.53 0.04
C ASN A 194 39.89 22.34 -0.88
N GLU A 195 40.26 22.49 -2.16
CA GLU A 195 39.43 23.18 -3.15
C GLU A 195 38.14 22.40 -3.45
N MET A 196 38.21 21.07 -3.62
CA MET A 196 37.01 20.23 -3.77
C MET A 196 36.15 20.21 -2.50
N ALA A 197 36.78 20.22 -1.32
CA ALA A 197 36.06 20.30 -0.05
C ALA A 197 35.32 21.63 0.11
N GLN A 198 35.96 22.74 -0.28
CA GLN A 198 35.34 24.06 -0.29
C GLN A 198 34.20 24.15 -1.31
N GLN A 199 34.31 23.51 -2.46
CA GLN A 199 33.22 23.42 -3.43
C GLN A 199 32.00 22.68 -2.87
N ARG A 200 32.20 21.58 -2.14
CA ARG A 200 31.10 20.85 -1.47
C ARG A 200 30.43 21.69 -0.40
N ILE A 201 31.23 22.36 0.45
CA ILE A 201 30.71 23.25 1.50
C ILE A 201 29.92 24.40 0.89
N ASN A 202 30.45 25.05 -0.15
CA ASN A 202 29.76 26.14 -0.82
C ASN A 202 28.47 25.66 -1.49
N ALA A 203 28.44 24.47 -2.10
CA ALA A 203 27.23 23.91 -2.68
C ALA A 203 26.11 23.67 -1.64
N VAL A 204 26.47 23.26 -0.41
CA VAL A 204 25.51 23.10 0.69
C VAL A 204 25.02 24.46 1.19
N LEU A 205 25.91 25.45 1.31
CA LEU A 205 25.54 26.80 1.73
C LEU A 205 24.66 27.53 0.71
N GLU A 206 24.94 27.35 -0.59
CA GLU A 206 24.13 27.92 -1.68
C GLU A 206 22.79 27.19 -1.85
N GLY A 207 22.73 25.90 -1.53
CA GLY A 207 21.51 25.10 -1.67
C GLY A 207 20.48 25.32 -0.56
N HIS A 208 20.90 25.80 0.61
CA HIS A 208 20.05 25.85 1.81
C HIS A 208 20.15 27.19 2.55
N ASP A 209 19.15 28.05 2.39
CA ASP A 209 19.11 29.40 3.01
C ASP A 209 19.24 29.40 4.55
N ALA A 210 18.90 28.29 5.21
CA ALA A 210 18.90 28.17 6.66
C ALA A 210 20.20 27.57 7.23
N VAL A 211 21.15 27.17 6.38
CA VAL A 211 22.45 26.62 6.81
C VAL A 211 23.47 27.76 6.92
N GLU A 212 24.02 27.96 8.11
CA GLU A 212 25.03 28.98 8.37
C GLU A 212 26.45 28.44 8.18
N LYS A 213 26.68 27.18 8.56
CA LYS A 213 27.99 26.53 8.48
C LYS A 213 27.81 25.03 8.23
N TYR A 214 28.69 24.47 7.41
CA TYR A 214 28.81 23.03 7.20
C TYR A 214 30.28 22.61 7.30
N THR A 215 30.55 21.56 8.06
CA THR A 215 31.87 20.93 8.17
C THR A 215 31.72 19.41 8.12
N TYR A 216 32.71 18.72 7.58
CA TYR A 216 32.68 17.27 7.46
C TYR A 216 34.09 16.70 7.57
N ASP A 217 34.17 15.41 7.87
CA ASP A 217 35.43 14.69 7.95
C ASP A 217 36.03 14.45 6.55
N ILE A 218 37.15 15.11 6.25
CA ILE A 218 37.86 14.98 4.96
C ILE A 218 38.71 13.70 4.92
N ASP A 219 39.17 13.21 6.08
CA ASP A 219 40.15 12.13 6.15
C ASP A 219 39.45 10.76 6.21
N ASN A 220 38.43 10.61 7.07
CA ASN A 220 37.76 9.33 7.27
C ASN A 220 36.27 9.32 6.86
N GLU A 221 35.69 10.48 6.50
CA GLU A 221 34.27 10.62 6.13
C GLU A 221 33.28 10.08 7.18
N LEU A 222 33.69 10.02 8.46
CA LEU A 222 32.91 9.41 9.55
C LEU A 222 31.92 10.34 10.24
N TRP A 223 31.99 11.65 9.99
CA TRP A 223 31.06 12.59 10.60
C TRP A 223 30.80 13.80 9.70
N CYS A 224 29.64 14.41 9.89
CA CYS A 224 29.31 15.71 9.34
C CYS A 224 28.58 16.57 10.38
N GLU A 225 28.86 17.87 10.35
CA GLU A 225 28.31 18.85 11.29
C GLU A 225 27.71 20.01 10.50
N VAL A 226 26.44 20.32 10.80
CA VAL A 226 25.68 21.39 10.18
C VAL A 226 25.16 22.35 11.25
N SER A 227 25.34 23.65 11.04
CA SER A 227 24.77 24.71 11.87
C SER A 227 23.58 25.32 11.15
N LEU A 228 22.39 25.14 11.71
CA LEU A 228 21.13 25.65 11.19
C LEU A 228 20.70 26.89 11.96
N LYS A 229 20.47 27.99 11.24
CA LYS A 229 19.94 29.23 11.79
C LYS A 229 18.43 29.25 11.62
N LEU A 230 17.70 29.09 12.72
CA LEU A 230 16.24 29.13 12.73
C LEU A 230 15.75 30.39 13.45
N SER A 231 14.67 30.98 12.90
CA SER A 231 14.00 32.11 13.54
C SER A 231 13.27 31.64 14.82
N LEU A 232 13.29 32.47 15.86
CA LEU A 232 12.65 32.14 17.13
C LEU A 232 11.14 32.08 16.97
N THR A 233 10.64 30.85 16.94
CA THR A 233 9.21 30.56 17.11
C THR A 233 8.91 30.54 18.61
N LYS A 234 7.70 30.94 19.02
CA LYS A 234 7.32 31.04 20.45
C LYS A 234 7.33 29.71 21.18
N GLU A 235 7.28 28.59 20.45
CA GLU A 235 7.22 27.24 21.02
C GLU A 235 8.49 26.45 20.75
N TYR A 236 8.84 25.62 21.73
CA TYR A 236 9.91 24.65 21.64
C TYR A 236 9.37 23.39 20.95
N PHE A 237 10.06 22.90 19.93
CA PHE A 237 9.82 21.56 19.40
C PHE A 237 11.10 20.75 19.53
N ASP A 238 10.96 19.48 19.90
CA ASP A 238 12.10 18.58 20.03
C ASP A 238 12.68 18.23 18.67
N LEU A 239 13.86 18.80 18.38
CA LEU A 239 14.60 18.54 17.16
C LEU A 239 15.20 17.12 17.14
N ALA A 240 15.51 16.54 18.31
CA ALA A 240 16.10 15.21 18.39
C ALA A 240 15.10 14.14 17.92
N SER A 241 13.86 14.18 18.41
CA SER A 241 12.79 13.30 17.93
C SER A 241 12.52 13.47 16.43
N LEU A 242 12.53 14.71 15.93
CA LEU A 242 12.34 14.99 14.50
C LEU A 242 13.46 14.40 13.66
N VAL A 243 14.72 14.66 14.01
CA VAL A 243 15.88 14.13 13.28
C VAL A 243 15.91 12.61 13.32
N THR A 244 15.55 11.99 14.45
CA THR A 244 15.49 10.53 14.58
C THR A 244 14.40 9.95 13.66
N SER A 245 13.19 10.51 13.69
CA SER A 245 12.10 10.08 12.79
C SER A 245 12.50 10.24 11.32
N LEU A 246 13.17 11.34 10.98
CA LEU A 246 13.59 11.63 9.62
C LEU A 246 14.71 10.69 9.16
N ALA A 247 15.67 10.37 10.04
CA ALA A 247 16.75 9.43 9.74
C ALA A 247 16.22 8.02 9.43
N ASN A 248 15.15 7.59 10.11
CA ASN A 248 14.50 6.30 9.85
C ASN A 248 13.75 6.28 8.52
N CYS A 249 13.15 7.41 8.12
CA CYS A 249 12.45 7.52 6.82
C CYS A 249 13.38 7.87 5.64
N ALA A 250 14.56 8.43 5.90
CA ALA A 250 15.48 8.89 4.86
C ALA A 250 16.16 7.70 4.19
N VAL A 251 15.85 7.44 2.93
CA VAL A 251 16.40 6.32 2.17
C VAL A 251 17.61 6.77 1.35
N ILE A 252 18.79 6.20 1.64
CA ILE A 252 20.06 6.55 0.99
C ILE A 252 20.08 6.03 -0.45
N GLN A 253 19.78 4.74 -0.61
CA GLN A 253 19.71 4.05 -1.89
C GLN A 253 18.51 3.11 -1.85
N GLU A 254 17.73 3.12 -2.92
CA GLU A 254 16.54 2.30 -3.10
C GLU A 254 16.37 1.99 -4.56
N THR A 255 16.02 0.74 -4.83
CA THR A 255 15.46 0.36 -6.11
C THR A 255 13.96 0.54 -6.02
N LYS A 256 13.39 1.39 -6.88
CA LYS A 256 11.96 1.72 -6.83
C LYS A 256 11.12 0.44 -6.81
N GLY A 257 10.17 0.36 -5.89
CA GLY A 257 9.24 -0.77 -5.80
C GLY A 257 9.81 -2.03 -5.16
N ILE A 258 11.06 -2.04 -4.69
CA ILE A 258 11.66 -3.17 -3.95
C ILE A 258 12.16 -2.66 -2.60
N SER A 259 11.61 -3.19 -1.50
CA SER A 259 11.99 -2.79 -0.14
C SER A 259 13.16 -3.61 0.39
N ARG A 260 13.15 -4.93 0.16
CA ARG A 260 14.13 -5.87 0.72
C ARG A 260 14.37 -7.04 -0.21
N CYS A 261 15.60 -7.54 -0.21
CA CYS A 261 15.96 -8.77 -0.92
C CYS A 261 16.62 -9.75 0.06
N LEU A 262 16.22 -11.02 0.00
CA LEU A 262 16.72 -12.12 0.81
C LEU A 262 17.22 -13.25 -0.09
N LEU A 263 18.43 -13.73 0.17
CA LEU A 263 18.98 -14.87 -0.56
C LEU A 263 18.63 -16.16 0.18
N ASN A 264 17.85 -17.02 -0.47
CA ASN A 264 17.44 -18.31 0.07
C ASN A 264 18.02 -19.46 -0.76
N GLU A 265 18.52 -20.47 -0.06
CA GLU A 265 18.97 -21.71 -0.68
C GLU A 265 17.80 -22.68 -0.72
N THR A 266 17.34 -23.03 -1.92
CA THR A 266 16.26 -24.01 -2.12
C THR A 266 16.80 -25.24 -2.79
N ASN A 267 16.48 -26.42 -2.24
CA ASN A 267 16.85 -27.68 -2.86
C ASN A 267 15.82 -28.05 -3.91
N ASN A 268 16.27 -28.18 -5.16
CA ASN A 268 15.43 -28.71 -6.22
C ASN A 268 15.07 -30.18 -5.95
N LYS A 269 14.03 -30.67 -6.63
CA LYS A 269 13.60 -32.09 -6.59
C LYS A 269 14.71 -33.08 -6.99
N ASN A 270 15.75 -32.60 -7.66
CA ASN A 270 16.92 -33.37 -8.10
C ASN A 270 18.08 -33.36 -7.08
N GLY A 271 17.94 -32.67 -5.94
CA GLY A 271 19.00 -32.53 -4.92
C GLY A 271 20.05 -31.47 -5.24
N GLU A 272 19.87 -30.67 -6.30
CA GLU A 272 20.73 -29.53 -6.61
C GLU A 272 20.30 -28.30 -5.78
N VAL A 273 21.29 -27.63 -5.17
CA VAL A 273 21.08 -26.38 -4.44
C VAL A 273 20.88 -25.25 -5.44
N VAL A 274 19.69 -24.65 -5.45
CA VAL A 274 19.36 -23.46 -6.25
C VAL A 274 19.28 -22.25 -5.34
N LEU A 275 20.15 -21.29 -5.60
CA LEU A 275 20.11 -19.98 -4.97
C LEU A 275 18.94 -19.19 -5.56
N THR A 276 17.96 -18.86 -4.73
CA THR A 276 16.78 -18.07 -5.11
C THR A 276 16.79 -16.76 -4.35
N LEU A 277 16.73 -15.65 -5.08
CA LEU A 277 16.57 -14.33 -4.49
C LEU A 277 15.07 -14.06 -4.33
N GLN A 278 14.63 -13.85 -3.09
CA GLN A 278 13.27 -13.42 -2.78
C GLN A 278 13.27 -11.92 -2.54
N THR A 279 12.38 -11.20 -3.21
CA THR A 279 12.25 -9.76 -3.09
C THR A 279 10.91 -9.40 -2.44
N GLU A 280 10.94 -8.51 -1.46
CA GLU A 280 9.75 -7.82 -0.97
C GLU A 280 9.52 -6.62 -1.89
N GLY A 281 8.38 -6.63 -2.58
CA GLY A 281 8.06 -5.64 -3.62
C GLY A 281 8.36 -6.14 -5.04
N ILE A 282 7.85 -5.39 -6.01
CA ILE A 282 7.76 -5.79 -7.42
C ILE A 282 8.30 -4.68 -8.31
N ASN A 283 9.35 -4.99 -9.07
CA ASN A 283 9.82 -4.17 -10.17
C ASN A 283 10.49 -5.05 -11.23
N LEU A 284 9.64 -5.65 -12.08
CA LEU A 284 10.10 -6.51 -13.18
C LEU A 284 10.97 -5.77 -14.21
N PRO A 285 10.63 -4.53 -14.65
CA PRO A 285 11.46 -3.80 -15.61
C PRO A 285 12.92 -3.61 -15.14
N GLU A 286 13.11 -3.25 -13.87
CA GLU A 286 14.45 -3.08 -13.32
C GLU A 286 15.19 -4.42 -13.25
N LEU A 287 14.50 -5.49 -12.87
CA LEU A 287 15.11 -6.81 -12.78
C LEU A 287 15.65 -7.30 -14.13
N PHE A 288 14.99 -6.93 -15.25
CA PHE A 288 15.46 -7.27 -16.60
C PHE A 288 16.81 -6.68 -16.98
N HIS A 289 17.21 -5.55 -16.37
CA HIS A 289 18.55 -4.99 -16.56
C HIS A 289 19.65 -5.91 -16.01
N TYR A 290 19.33 -6.80 -15.08
CA TYR A 290 20.24 -7.77 -14.48
C TYR A 290 20.13 -9.17 -15.10
N SER A 291 19.78 -9.25 -16.38
CA SER A 291 19.66 -10.51 -17.14
C SER A 291 20.96 -11.29 -17.30
N ASP A 292 22.12 -10.64 -17.11
CA ASP A 292 23.42 -11.31 -17.07
C ASP A 292 23.64 -12.13 -15.78
N ILE A 293 22.91 -11.80 -14.71
CA ILE A 293 23.06 -12.40 -13.37
C ILE A 293 21.91 -13.38 -13.10
N PHE A 294 20.68 -13.02 -13.46
CA PHE A 294 19.48 -13.80 -13.15
C PHE A 294 18.92 -14.52 -14.36
N ASP A 295 18.48 -15.77 -14.17
CA ASP A 295 17.76 -16.54 -15.17
C ASP A 295 16.29 -16.08 -15.25
N MET A 296 15.99 -15.22 -16.22
CA MET A 296 14.67 -14.62 -16.40
C MET A 296 13.57 -15.65 -16.74
N ASN A 297 13.93 -16.83 -17.25
CA ASN A 297 12.94 -17.86 -17.61
C ASN A 297 12.33 -18.54 -16.38
N LYS A 298 12.97 -18.41 -15.21
CA LYS A 298 12.51 -18.97 -13.94
C LYS A 298 11.98 -17.91 -13.00
N LEU A 299 11.83 -16.68 -13.49
CA LEU A 299 11.26 -15.58 -12.72
C LEU A 299 9.83 -15.93 -12.31
N TYR A 300 9.53 -15.71 -11.04
CA TYR A 300 8.20 -15.90 -10.47
C TYR A 300 7.85 -14.67 -9.65
N CYS A 301 6.59 -14.27 -9.74
CA CYS A 301 6.01 -13.14 -9.02
C CYS A 301 4.59 -13.54 -8.60
N ASN A 302 4.23 -13.18 -7.37
CA ASN A 302 2.91 -13.43 -6.80
C ASN A 302 1.84 -12.41 -7.27
N ASP A 303 2.24 -11.28 -7.83
CA ASP A 303 1.32 -10.31 -8.41
C ASP A 303 0.89 -10.72 -9.83
N ILE A 304 -0.36 -11.17 -9.92
CA ILE A 304 -1.01 -11.64 -11.14
C ILE A 304 -1.14 -10.51 -12.16
N HIS A 305 -1.41 -9.27 -11.74
CA HIS A 305 -1.56 -8.12 -12.65
C HIS A 305 -0.21 -7.72 -13.26
N ALA A 306 0.85 -7.68 -12.45
CA ALA A 306 2.20 -7.39 -12.94
C ALA A 306 2.66 -8.44 -13.97
N MET A 307 2.33 -9.72 -13.71
CA MET A 307 2.64 -10.82 -14.63
C MET A 307 1.79 -10.79 -15.90
N ALA A 308 0.49 -10.49 -15.81
CA ALA A 308 -0.38 -10.32 -16.97
C ALA A 308 0.12 -9.20 -17.89
N LYS A 309 0.58 -8.09 -17.31
CA LYS A 309 1.11 -6.94 -18.06
C LYS A 309 2.46 -7.23 -18.75
N THR A 310 3.30 -8.04 -18.13
CA THR A 310 4.69 -8.26 -18.58
C THR A 310 4.82 -9.50 -19.47
N TYR A 311 4.23 -10.62 -19.06
CA TYR A 311 4.34 -11.92 -19.72
C TYR A 311 3.05 -12.38 -20.43
N GLY A 312 1.93 -11.68 -20.22
CA GLY A 312 0.65 -11.98 -20.84
C GLY A 312 -0.29 -12.82 -19.95
N ILE A 313 -1.53 -12.97 -20.41
CA ILE A 313 -2.62 -13.55 -19.61
C ILE A 313 -2.41 -15.04 -19.29
N GLU A 314 -1.84 -15.82 -20.21
CA GLU A 314 -1.56 -17.25 -20.00
C GLU A 314 -0.55 -17.49 -18.88
N ALA A 315 0.46 -16.62 -18.76
CA ALA A 315 1.41 -16.68 -17.65
C ALA A 315 0.74 -16.33 -16.32
N ALA A 316 -0.10 -15.29 -16.32
CA ALA A 316 -0.88 -14.89 -15.16
C ALA A 316 -1.84 -15.99 -14.69
N LEU A 317 -2.49 -16.69 -15.62
CA LEU A 317 -3.37 -17.83 -15.34
C LEU A 317 -2.63 -18.97 -14.62
N LYS A 318 -1.43 -19.32 -15.07
CA LYS A 318 -0.61 -20.35 -14.40
C LYS A 318 -0.08 -19.92 -13.04
N ILE A 319 0.11 -18.63 -12.83
CA ILE A 319 0.48 -18.09 -11.51
C ILE A 319 -0.73 -18.12 -10.59
N LEU A 320 -1.91 -17.69 -11.06
CA LEU A 320 -3.16 -17.77 -10.31
C LEU A 320 -3.47 -19.20 -9.84
N GLU A 321 -3.40 -20.19 -10.74
CA GLU A 321 -3.58 -21.61 -10.40
C GLU A 321 -2.60 -22.05 -9.29
N ARG A 322 -1.37 -21.53 -9.32
CA ARG A 322 -0.33 -21.85 -8.35
C ARG A 322 -0.56 -21.14 -7.01
N GLU A 323 -0.90 -19.85 -7.01
CA GLU A 323 -1.19 -19.09 -5.78
C GLU A 323 -2.35 -19.71 -5.02
N ILE A 324 -3.47 -19.99 -5.69
CA ILE A 324 -4.64 -20.59 -5.06
C ILE A 324 -4.28 -21.96 -4.46
N LYS A 325 -3.49 -22.75 -5.20
CA LYS A 325 -3.02 -24.04 -4.70
C LYS A 325 -2.12 -23.89 -3.47
N ASP A 326 -1.20 -22.94 -3.48
CA ASP A 326 -0.25 -22.71 -2.40
C ASP A 326 -0.96 -22.24 -1.11
N VAL A 327 -2.05 -21.46 -1.24
CA VAL A 327 -2.94 -21.11 -0.11
C VAL A 327 -3.57 -22.35 0.53
N PHE A 328 -4.20 -23.23 -0.25
CA PHE A 328 -4.78 -24.47 0.30
C PHE A 328 -3.73 -25.44 0.84
N ALA A 329 -2.55 -25.49 0.20
CA ALA A 329 -1.46 -26.35 0.61
C ALA A 329 -0.93 -25.98 2.01
N ALA A 330 -0.94 -24.70 2.39
CA ALA A 330 -0.55 -24.25 3.72
C ALA A 330 -1.40 -24.88 4.84
N TYR A 331 -2.67 -25.20 4.55
CA TYR A 331 -3.60 -25.86 5.48
C TYR A 331 -3.67 -27.38 5.30
N GLY A 332 -2.86 -27.96 4.42
CA GLY A 332 -2.88 -29.39 4.11
C GLY A 332 -4.12 -29.85 3.33
N ILE A 333 -4.87 -28.92 2.73
CA ILE A 333 -6.05 -29.22 1.93
C ILE A 333 -5.60 -29.53 0.50
N VAL A 334 -5.96 -30.72 0.02
CA VAL A 334 -5.63 -31.15 -1.34
C VAL A 334 -6.83 -30.93 -2.25
N VAL A 335 -6.72 -29.93 -3.13
CA VAL A 335 -7.74 -29.63 -4.15
C VAL A 335 -7.32 -30.24 -5.50
N ASP A 336 -8.27 -30.83 -6.24
CA ASP A 336 -7.99 -31.33 -7.59
C ASP A 336 -7.67 -30.13 -8.52
N PRO A 337 -6.54 -30.17 -9.26
CA PRO A 337 -6.15 -29.08 -10.17
C PRO A 337 -7.20 -28.75 -11.24
N ARG A 338 -8.12 -29.67 -11.56
CA ARG A 338 -9.22 -29.39 -12.50
C ARG A 338 -10.16 -28.28 -12.00
N HIS A 339 -10.40 -28.21 -10.68
CA HIS A 339 -11.21 -27.13 -10.11
C HIS A 339 -10.48 -25.79 -10.21
N LEU A 340 -9.19 -25.78 -9.88
CA LEU A 340 -8.35 -24.58 -9.92
C LEU A 340 -8.19 -24.03 -11.33
N SER A 341 -8.01 -24.92 -12.32
CA SER A 341 -7.93 -24.56 -13.73
C SER A 341 -9.25 -23.95 -14.21
N LEU A 342 -10.40 -24.54 -13.88
CA LEU A 342 -11.70 -23.99 -14.29
C LEU A 342 -11.95 -22.59 -13.72
N VAL A 343 -11.62 -22.37 -12.45
CA VAL A 343 -11.76 -21.05 -11.80
C VAL A 343 -10.79 -20.04 -12.45
N SER A 344 -9.54 -20.42 -12.64
CA SER A 344 -8.53 -19.54 -13.23
C SER A 344 -8.85 -19.18 -14.69
N ASP A 345 -9.32 -20.14 -15.48
CA ASP A 345 -9.81 -19.92 -16.84
C ASP A 345 -11.00 -18.95 -16.85
N TYR A 346 -11.96 -19.12 -15.93
CA TYR A 346 -13.11 -18.24 -15.81
C TYR A 346 -12.76 -16.83 -15.33
N MET A 347 -11.70 -16.66 -14.54
CA MET A 347 -11.22 -15.32 -14.16
C MET A 347 -10.46 -14.61 -15.29
N CYS A 348 -9.93 -15.36 -16.26
CA CYS A 348 -9.05 -14.83 -17.31
C CYS A 348 -9.61 -14.93 -18.74
N PHE A 349 -10.85 -15.41 -18.93
CA PHE A 349 -11.38 -15.77 -20.26
C PHE A 349 -11.44 -14.62 -21.28
N GLU A 350 -11.55 -13.37 -20.83
CA GLU A 350 -11.56 -12.19 -21.71
C GLU A 350 -10.17 -11.66 -22.04
N GLY A 351 -9.11 -12.35 -21.61
CA GLY A 351 -7.74 -11.88 -21.77
C GLY A 351 -7.30 -10.85 -20.72
N VAL A 352 -8.14 -10.60 -19.70
CA VAL A 352 -7.85 -9.76 -18.53
C VAL A 352 -8.20 -10.52 -17.27
N TYR A 353 -7.46 -10.27 -16.18
CA TYR A 353 -7.77 -10.84 -14.87
C TYR A 353 -9.00 -10.14 -14.27
N LYS A 354 -10.05 -10.91 -13.99
CA LYS A 354 -11.30 -10.44 -13.40
C LYS A 354 -11.53 -11.05 -12.03
N PRO A 355 -11.77 -10.22 -10.99
CA PRO A 355 -12.25 -10.71 -9.71
C PRO A 355 -13.68 -11.26 -9.81
N LEU A 356 -14.07 -12.09 -8.85
CA LEU A 356 -15.43 -12.66 -8.73
C LEU A 356 -16.31 -11.79 -7.81
N ASN A 357 -16.39 -10.49 -8.10
CA ASN A 357 -17.21 -9.50 -7.37
C ASN A 357 -18.18 -8.76 -8.32
N ARG A 358 -18.91 -7.72 -7.86
CA ARG A 358 -19.79 -6.86 -8.71
C ARG A 358 -19.14 -6.43 -10.00
N TYR A 359 -17.88 -6.00 -9.95
CA TYR A 359 -17.17 -5.48 -11.12
C TYR A 359 -16.89 -6.59 -12.15
N GLY A 360 -16.57 -7.80 -11.70
CA GLY A 360 -16.50 -8.96 -12.58
C GLY A 360 -17.87 -9.28 -13.20
N MET A 361 -18.93 -9.24 -12.40
CA MET A 361 -20.30 -9.60 -12.82
C MET A 361 -20.91 -8.60 -13.82
N GLN A 362 -20.50 -7.33 -13.81
CA GLN A 362 -20.94 -6.30 -14.76
C GLN A 362 -20.70 -6.69 -16.23
N SER A 363 -19.66 -7.47 -16.49
CA SER A 363 -19.33 -7.92 -17.85
C SER A 363 -20.16 -9.09 -18.37
N ASN A 364 -20.99 -9.69 -17.50
CA ASN A 364 -21.80 -10.83 -17.87
C ASN A 364 -22.95 -10.46 -18.81
N SER A 365 -23.33 -11.36 -19.70
CA SER A 365 -24.30 -11.07 -20.78
C SER A 365 -25.77 -11.12 -20.36
N SER A 366 -26.09 -11.60 -19.16
CA SER A 366 -27.46 -11.77 -18.66
C SER A 366 -27.81 -10.71 -17.63
N PRO A 367 -28.62 -9.69 -17.97
CA PRO A 367 -29.07 -8.67 -17.02
C PRO A 367 -29.81 -9.26 -15.81
N LEU A 368 -30.60 -10.33 -16.01
CA LEU A 368 -31.30 -10.96 -14.89
C LEU A 368 -30.33 -11.64 -13.93
N GLN A 369 -29.26 -12.26 -14.45
CA GLN A 369 -28.22 -12.83 -13.59
C GLN A 369 -27.50 -11.76 -12.77
N GLN A 370 -27.22 -10.59 -13.38
CA GLN A 370 -26.63 -9.45 -12.67
C GLN A 370 -27.54 -8.95 -11.55
N MET A 371 -28.85 -8.79 -11.83
CA MET A 371 -29.83 -8.34 -10.83
C MET A 371 -29.99 -9.33 -9.67
N THR A 372 -29.84 -10.63 -9.91
CA THR A 372 -29.93 -11.67 -8.87
C THR A 372 -28.67 -11.82 -8.02
N PHE A 373 -27.56 -11.18 -8.40
CA PHE A 373 -26.31 -11.24 -7.64
C PHE A 373 -26.31 -10.17 -6.54
N GLU A 374 -26.23 -8.89 -6.92
CA GLU A 374 -26.29 -7.77 -5.98
C GLU A 374 -26.71 -6.46 -6.68
N THR A 375 -27.01 -5.41 -5.91
CA THR A 375 -27.35 -4.06 -6.42
C THR A 375 -28.42 -4.06 -7.54
N SER A 376 -29.51 -4.81 -7.35
CA SER A 376 -30.49 -5.10 -8.41
C SER A 376 -31.06 -3.85 -9.11
N TYR A 377 -31.30 -2.76 -8.36
CA TYR A 377 -31.83 -1.52 -8.92
C TYR A 377 -30.88 -0.85 -9.91
N LYS A 378 -29.56 -0.87 -9.65
CA LYS A 378 -28.54 -0.28 -10.52
C LYS A 378 -28.51 -0.99 -11.87
N PHE A 379 -28.38 -2.32 -11.84
CA PHE A 379 -28.39 -3.14 -13.05
C PHE A 379 -29.71 -3.05 -13.81
N LEU A 380 -30.85 -2.97 -13.11
CA LEU A 380 -32.15 -2.78 -13.74
C LEU A 380 -32.25 -1.43 -14.47
N LYS A 381 -31.77 -0.36 -13.84
CA LYS A 381 -31.72 0.97 -14.43
C LYS A 381 -30.84 0.98 -15.67
N GLU A 382 -29.62 0.45 -15.58
CA GLU A 382 -28.66 0.36 -16.69
C GLU A 382 -29.22 -0.45 -17.86
N ALA A 383 -29.77 -1.65 -17.58
CA ALA A 383 -30.40 -2.50 -18.60
C ALA A 383 -31.58 -1.80 -19.29
N THR A 384 -32.41 -1.08 -18.53
CA THR A 384 -33.56 -0.33 -19.07
C THR A 384 -33.10 0.87 -19.92
N MET A 385 -32.05 1.58 -19.48
CA MET A 385 -31.48 2.71 -20.20
C MET A 385 -30.83 2.29 -21.52
N LEU A 386 -30.15 1.14 -21.53
CA LEU A 386 -29.50 0.57 -22.72
C LEU A 386 -30.48 -0.19 -23.63
N GLY A 387 -31.67 -0.53 -23.15
CA GLY A 387 -32.62 -1.38 -23.87
C GLY A 387 -32.13 -2.83 -24.03
N SER A 388 -31.38 -3.33 -23.04
CA SER A 388 -30.79 -4.67 -23.04
C SER A 388 -31.86 -5.76 -23.02
N HIS A 389 -31.60 -6.87 -23.73
CA HIS A 389 -32.46 -8.06 -23.77
C HIS A 389 -31.73 -9.25 -23.16
N ASP A 390 -32.41 -10.02 -22.30
CA ASP A 390 -31.88 -11.26 -21.74
C ASP A 390 -32.29 -12.48 -22.59
N GLU A 391 -31.30 -13.28 -23.02
CA GLU A 391 -31.53 -14.48 -23.84
C GLU A 391 -32.06 -15.69 -23.04
N LEU A 392 -32.17 -15.59 -21.71
CA LEU A 392 -32.62 -16.65 -20.81
C LEU A 392 -31.79 -17.94 -21.01
N LEU A 393 -30.47 -17.76 -21.04
CA LEU A 393 -29.48 -18.84 -21.13
C LEU A 393 -28.84 -19.14 -19.77
N SER A 394 -28.66 -18.12 -18.93
CA SER A 394 -28.11 -18.31 -17.58
C SER A 394 -29.10 -19.08 -16.70
N PRO A 395 -28.60 -19.93 -15.79
CA PRO A 395 -29.46 -20.62 -14.82
C PRO A 395 -30.34 -19.66 -14.02
N SER A 396 -29.78 -18.55 -13.53
CA SER A 396 -30.51 -17.55 -12.75
C SER A 396 -31.65 -16.91 -13.55
N ALA A 397 -31.40 -16.49 -14.80
CA ALA A 397 -32.45 -15.91 -15.65
C ALA A 397 -33.57 -16.93 -15.96
N CYS A 398 -33.22 -18.20 -16.20
CA CYS A 398 -34.21 -19.25 -16.40
C CYS A 398 -35.10 -19.43 -15.17
N LEU A 399 -34.52 -19.43 -13.97
CA LEU A 399 -35.27 -19.57 -12.72
C LEU A 399 -36.22 -18.39 -12.48
N VAL A 400 -35.76 -17.15 -12.71
CA VAL A 400 -36.59 -15.94 -12.57
C VAL A 400 -37.86 -16.00 -13.45
N VAL A 401 -37.76 -16.56 -14.66
CA VAL A 401 -38.88 -16.66 -15.61
C VAL A 401 -39.64 -18.00 -15.51
N GLY A 402 -39.17 -18.94 -14.69
CA GLY A 402 -39.76 -20.29 -14.57
C GLY A 402 -39.50 -21.21 -15.77
N LYS A 403 -38.43 -20.96 -16.54
CA LYS A 403 -37.99 -21.79 -17.67
C LYS A 403 -37.05 -22.90 -17.17
N VAL A 404 -37.07 -24.07 -17.83
CA VAL A 404 -36.13 -25.16 -17.54
C VAL A 404 -34.69 -24.71 -17.83
N VAL A 405 -33.80 -24.90 -16.85
CA VAL A 405 -32.37 -24.57 -16.95
C VAL A 405 -31.69 -25.52 -17.95
N LYS A 406 -30.84 -24.96 -18.84
CA LYS A 406 -30.06 -25.73 -19.82
C LYS A 406 -28.81 -26.36 -19.18
N GLY A 407 -29.02 -27.20 -18.16
CA GLY A 407 -27.95 -27.91 -17.46
C GLY A 407 -28.36 -29.36 -17.19
N GLY A 408 -27.40 -30.29 -17.24
CA GLY A 408 -27.64 -31.71 -16.98
C GLY A 408 -28.74 -32.31 -17.88
N THR A 409 -29.89 -32.65 -17.29
CA THR A 409 -31.04 -33.24 -18.00
C THR A 409 -31.78 -32.25 -18.89
N GLY A 410 -31.60 -30.94 -18.70
CA GLY A 410 -32.22 -29.89 -19.52
C GLY A 410 -31.41 -29.50 -20.77
N LEU A 411 -30.30 -30.19 -21.05
CA LEU A 411 -29.44 -29.89 -22.20
C LEU A 411 -30.01 -30.39 -23.55
N PHE A 412 -31.01 -31.26 -23.53
CA PHE A 412 -31.59 -31.85 -24.74
C PHE A 412 -33.10 -31.93 -24.64
N ASP A 413 -33.75 -31.87 -25.81
CA ASP A 413 -35.19 -32.06 -25.92
C ASP A 413 -35.52 -33.52 -26.21
N LEU A 414 -36.60 -34.01 -25.61
CA LEU A 414 -37.17 -35.31 -25.92
C LEU A 414 -38.29 -35.15 -26.95
N LYS A 415 -38.20 -35.89 -28.05
CA LYS A 415 -39.26 -35.98 -29.06
C LYS A 415 -39.75 -37.41 -29.14
N GLN A 416 -41.06 -37.59 -29.03
CA GLN A 416 -41.68 -38.89 -29.27
C GLN A 416 -41.96 -39.06 -30.77
N PRO A 417 -41.42 -40.11 -31.42
CA PRO A 417 -41.76 -40.39 -32.81
C PRO A 417 -43.21 -40.86 -32.91
N LEU A 418 -44.02 -40.16 -33.71
CA LEU A 418 -45.40 -40.55 -34.03
C LEU A 418 -45.38 -41.60 -35.15
N LYS A 419 -46.21 -42.64 -35.01
CA LYS A 419 -46.31 -43.76 -35.97
C LYS A 419 -47.16 -43.43 -37.18
#